data_AF-A0A841RAF2-F1
#
_entry.id   AF-A0A841RAF2-F1
#
_cell.length_a   1.000
_cell.length_b   1.000
_cell.length_c   1.000
_cell.angle_alpha   90.00
_cell.angle_beta   90.00
_cell.angle_gamma   90.00
#
_symmetry.space_group_name_H-M   'P 1'
#
loop_
_entity.id
_entity.type
_entity.pdbx_description
1 polymer ?
#
loop_
_entity_poly.entity_id
_entity_poly.type
_entity_poly.pdbx_seq_one_letter_code
_entity_poly.pdbx_strand_id
1 'polypeptide(L)'
;MEEKKREIEDYLKDLTEIKKVMDQAEDYGIIETWVYWVYGVLIIAASALSYYLVASRELSRMTLFLAVWLPTFFLAGVTETVGWVRRMDKMSAPLLSNRFTKLAVGFLGPMVILCIMMYYLLQTDIPHAGIYLMAGAVPLFMYSQITYSSLMIEAWVLTGMGFLFIINQVSSLQGSAVAGIAVGIAYILTGFHVHYIERSRNG
;
A
#
# COMPACT_ATOMS: atom_id res chain seq x y z
N MET A 1 -11.64 -25.32 49.11
CA MET A 1 -12.26 -25.52 47.78
C MET A 1 -12.59 -24.17 47.12
N GLU A 2 -13.03 -23.16 47.89
CA GLU A 2 -13.19 -21.77 47.41
C GLU A 2 -11.86 -21.09 47.04
N GLU A 3 -10.80 -21.29 47.83
CA GLU A 3 -9.48 -20.70 47.58
C GLU A 3 -8.91 -21.09 46.20
N LYS A 4 -9.02 -22.37 45.86
CA LYS A 4 -8.60 -22.92 44.56
C LYS A 4 -9.45 -22.42 43.39
N LYS A 5 -10.71 -22.02 43.63
CA LYS A 5 -11.57 -21.39 42.62
C LYS A 5 -11.13 -19.94 42.35
N ARG A 6 -10.79 -19.19 43.40
CA ARG A 6 -10.25 -17.83 43.29
C ARG A 6 -8.94 -17.78 42.50
N GLU A 7 -8.00 -18.69 42.81
CA GLU A 7 -6.73 -18.76 42.06
C GLU A 7 -6.93 -19.02 40.56
N ILE A 8 -7.92 -19.86 40.20
CA ILE A 8 -8.24 -20.15 38.80
C ILE A 8 -8.90 -18.94 38.12
N GLU A 9 -9.77 -18.20 38.82
CA GLU A 9 -10.39 -16.98 38.31
C GLU A 9 -9.36 -15.87 38.06
N ASP A 10 -8.42 -15.68 38.98
CA ASP A 10 -7.33 -14.72 38.82
C ASP A 10 -6.40 -15.12 37.65
N TYR A 11 -6.04 -16.40 37.52
CA TYR A 11 -5.25 -16.89 36.39
C TYR A 11 -5.95 -16.70 35.03
N LEU A 12 -7.27 -16.92 34.96
CA LEU A 12 -8.04 -16.71 33.74
C LEU A 12 -8.11 -15.24 33.38
N LYS A 13 -8.19 -14.36 34.38
CA LYS A 13 -8.16 -12.91 34.18
C LYS A 13 -6.82 -12.45 33.63
N ASP A 14 -5.72 -12.94 34.20
CA ASP A 14 -4.36 -12.65 33.71
C ASP A 14 -4.15 -13.16 32.29
N LEU A 15 -4.61 -14.38 31.96
CA LEU A 15 -4.57 -14.91 30.59
C LEU A 15 -5.39 -14.05 29.62
N THR A 16 -6.55 -13.55 30.06
CA THR A 16 -7.39 -12.67 29.24
C THR A 16 -6.73 -11.31 29.03
N GLU A 17 -6.05 -10.78 30.04
CA GLU A 17 -5.33 -9.51 29.98
C GLU A 17 -4.06 -9.62 29.12
N ILE A 18 -3.29 -10.69 29.26
CA ILE A 18 -2.15 -11.01 28.39
C ILE A 18 -2.62 -11.15 26.94
N LYS A 19 -3.71 -11.90 26.70
CA LYS A 19 -4.28 -12.03 25.36
C LYS A 19 -4.71 -10.68 24.80
N LYS A 20 -5.36 -9.83 25.61
CA LYS A 20 -5.76 -8.48 25.20
C LYS A 20 -4.55 -7.62 24.84
N VAL A 21 -3.47 -7.67 25.61
CA VAL A 21 -2.21 -6.95 25.33
C VAL A 21 -1.53 -7.50 24.08
N MET A 22 -1.54 -8.82 23.87
CA MET A 22 -1.01 -9.46 22.66
C MET A 22 -1.82 -9.11 21.42
N ASP A 23 -3.15 -9.17 21.50
CA ASP A 23 -4.06 -8.78 20.41
C ASP A 23 -3.88 -7.27 20.09
N GLN A 24 -3.65 -6.43 21.09
CA GLN A 24 -3.31 -5.00 20.91
C GLN A 24 -1.92 -4.80 20.28
N ALA A 25 -0.96 -5.70 20.54
CA ALA A 25 0.39 -5.64 20.00
C ALA A 25 0.46 -6.15 18.54
N GLU A 26 -0.34 -7.16 18.18
CA GLU A 26 -0.42 -7.70 16.81
C GLU A 26 -1.07 -6.72 15.82
N ASP A 27 -1.89 -5.80 16.31
CA ASP A 27 -2.64 -4.84 15.49
C ASP A 27 -1.87 -3.52 15.20
N TYR A 28 -0.59 -3.43 15.58
CA TYR A 28 0.20 -2.23 15.29
C TYR A 28 0.55 -2.12 13.80
N GLY A 29 0.22 -0.96 13.24
CA GLY A 29 0.57 -0.56 11.89
C GLY A 29 2.02 -0.86 11.54
N ILE A 30 2.36 -1.77 10.63
CA ILE A 30 3.76 -1.97 10.21
C ILE A 30 4.25 -0.80 9.36
N ILE A 31 3.32 -0.12 8.68
CA ILE A 31 3.60 1.06 7.87
C ILE A 31 3.10 2.32 8.56
N GLU A 32 4.00 3.30 8.70
CA GLU A 32 3.67 4.60 9.26
C GLU A 32 2.76 5.40 8.32
N THR A 33 1.79 6.12 8.88
CA THR A 33 0.79 6.89 8.16
C THR A 33 1.37 7.78 7.04
N TRP A 34 2.49 8.45 7.32
CA TRP A 34 3.08 9.42 6.40
C TRP A 34 3.56 8.80 5.09
N VAL A 35 3.87 7.50 5.08
CA VAL A 35 4.30 6.77 3.87
C VAL A 35 3.19 6.81 2.82
N TYR A 36 1.93 6.64 3.25
CA TYR A 36 0.77 6.72 2.35
C TYR A 36 0.61 8.10 1.71
N TRP A 37 0.83 9.17 2.47
CA TRP A 37 0.80 10.54 1.93
C TRP A 37 1.92 10.78 0.92
N VAL A 38 3.12 10.29 1.21
CA VAL A 38 4.26 10.40 0.29
C VAL A 38 3.98 9.63 -1.01
N TYR A 39 3.44 8.42 -0.93
CA TYR A 39 3.01 7.67 -2.11
C TYR A 39 1.98 8.42 -2.94
N GLY A 40 0.95 8.96 -2.28
CA GLY A 40 -0.08 9.73 -2.96
C GLY A 40 0.47 10.92 -3.72
N VAL A 41 1.34 11.71 -3.09
CA VAL A 41 2.00 12.87 -3.73
C VAL A 41 2.91 12.44 -4.87
N LEU A 42 3.71 11.40 -4.68
CA LEU A 42 4.61 10.86 -5.71
C LEU A 42 3.82 10.39 -6.94
N ILE A 43 2.73 9.63 -6.74
CA ILE A 43 1.90 9.12 -7.83
C ILE A 43 1.19 10.26 -8.57
N ILE A 44 0.66 11.26 -7.86
CA ILE A 44 0.03 12.44 -8.50
C ILE A 44 1.06 13.21 -9.32
N ALA A 45 2.23 13.49 -8.74
CA ALA A 45 3.30 14.21 -9.43
C ALA A 45 3.79 13.45 -10.67
N ALA A 46 4.01 12.14 -10.55
CA ALA A 46 4.42 11.28 -11.67
C ALA A 46 3.36 11.23 -12.78
N SER A 47 2.07 11.15 -12.41
CA SER A 47 0.96 11.12 -13.37
C SER A 47 0.82 12.45 -14.11
N ALA A 48 0.90 13.57 -13.38
CA ALA A 48 0.85 14.92 -13.96
C ALA A 48 2.05 15.20 -14.86
N LEU A 49 3.27 14.83 -14.42
CA LEU A 49 4.49 14.99 -15.19
C LEU A 49 4.46 14.12 -16.46
N SER A 50 3.99 12.88 -16.34
CA SER A 50 3.82 11.98 -17.50
C SER A 50 2.85 12.56 -18.52
N TYR A 51 1.70 13.07 -18.08
CA TYR A 51 0.73 13.73 -18.96
C TYR A 51 1.33 14.94 -19.67
N TYR A 52 2.02 15.82 -18.94
CA TYR A 52 2.67 17.00 -19.49
C TYR A 52 3.75 16.65 -20.51
N LEU A 53 4.59 15.65 -20.23
CA LEU A 53 5.67 15.22 -21.10
C LEU A 53 5.19 14.55 -22.39
N VAL A 54 4.10 13.77 -22.33
CA VAL A 54 3.45 13.26 -23.55
C VAL A 54 2.89 14.41 -24.38
N ALA A 55 2.17 15.34 -23.74
CA ALA A 55 1.51 16.44 -24.44
C ALA A 55 2.49 17.45 -25.06
N SER A 56 3.69 17.62 -24.50
CA SER A 56 4.66 18.63 -24.94
C SER A 56 5.80 18.11 -25.81
N ARG A 57 6.17 16.84 -25.69
CA ARG A 57 7.39 16.28 -26.33
C ARG A 57 7.16 14.98 -27.10
N GLU A 58 5.93 14.51 -27.21
CA GLU A 58 5.58 13.24 -27.90
C GLU A 58 6.48 12.07 -27.49
N LEU A 59 6.88 12.04 -26.22
CA LEU A 59 7.81 11.04 -25.72
C LEU A 59 7.17 9.64 -25.77
N SER A 60 7.98 8.66 -26.17
CA SER A 60 7.55 7.26 -26.15
C SER A 60 7.24 6.82 -24.71
N ARG A 61 6.32 5.85 -24.57
CA ARG A 61 5.92 5.31 -23.27
C ARG A 61 7.07 4.70 -22.49
N MET A 62 8.00 4.04 -23.20
CA MET A 62 9.21 3.50 -22.58
C MET A 62 10.07 4.62 -21.96
N THR A 63 10.27 5.71 -22.69
CA THR A 63 11.05 6.84 -22.18
C THR A 63 10.36 7.49 -20.97
N LEU A 64 9.03 7.60 -20.99
CA LEU A 64 8.27 8.10 -19.83
C LEU A 64 8.37 7.17 -18.62
N PHE A 65 8.30 5.86 -18.83
CA PHE A 65 8.48 4.90 -17.75
C PHE A 65 9.87 5.03 -17.13
N LEU A 66 10.91 5.05 -17.94
CA LEU A 66 12.30 5.15 -17.45
C LEU A 66 12.61 6.50 -16.80
N ALA A 67 12.07 7.61 -17.33
CA ALA A 67 12.38 8.95 -16.85
C ALA A 67 11.49 9.41 -15.67
N VAL A 68 10.27 8.89 -15.55
CA VAL A 68 9.29 9.34 -14.54
C VAL A 68 8.95 8.22 -13.57
N TRP A 69 8.43 7.10 -14.07
CA TRP A 69 7.89 6.05 -13.21
C TRP A 69 8.98 5.26 -12.48
N LEU A 70 10.09 4.92 -13.13
CA LEU A 70 11.18 4.19 -12.51
C LEU A 70 11.82 4.97 -11.34
N PRO A 71 12.16 6.28 -11.47
CA PRO A 71 12.56 7.09 -10.33
C PRO A 71 11.48 7.19 -9.25
N THR A 72 10.20 7.28 -9.65
CA THR A 72 9.08 7.35 -8.69
C THR A 72 8.97 6.07 -7.86
N PHE A 73 9.06 4.90 -8.49
CA PHE A 73 9.08 3.61 -7.80
C PHE A 73 10.31 3.47 -6.90
N PHE A 74 11.47 3.94 -7.33
CA PHE A 74 12.67 3.94 -6.50
C PHE A 74 12.49 4.82 -5.26
N LEU A 75 12.00 6.05 -5.40
CA LEU A 75 11.71 6.93 -4.28
C LEU A 75 10.65 6.33 -3.35
N ALA A 76 9.58 5.76 -3.89
CA ALA A 76 8.56 5.07 -3.12
C ALA A 76 9.17 3.92 -2.29
N GLY A 77 9.96 3.05 -2.91
CA GLY A 77 10.63 1.94 -2.22
C GLY A 77 11.62 2.40 -1.14
N VAL A 78 12.35 3.49 -1.36
CA VAL A 78 13.21 4.09 -0.32
C VAL A 78 12.37 4.61 0.84
N THR A 79 11.28 5.33 0.56
CA THR A 79 10.40 5.86 1.61
C THR A 79 9.71 4.75 2.39
N GLU A 80 9.33 3.66 1.72
CA GLU A 80 8.84 2.44 2.35
C GLU A 80 9.88 1.91 3.33
N THR A 81 11.09 1.65 2.85
CA THR A 81 12.18 1.07 3.63
C THR A 81 12.47 1.91 4.87
N VAL A 82 12.47 3.25 4.74
CA VAL A 82 12.64 4.16 5.88
C VAL A 82 11.49 4.04 6.88
N GLY A 83 10.23 3.98 6.40
CA GLY A 83 9.06 3.77 7.27
C GLY A 83 9.13 2.45 8.03
N TRP A 84 9.51 1.37 7.35
CA TRP A 84 9.72 0.05 7.94
C TRP A 84 10.81 0.05 8.99
N VAL A 85 12.01 0.58 8.69
CA VAL A 85 13.14 0.64 9.64
C VAL A 85 12.75 1.43 10.90
N ARG A 86 12.10 2.58 10.75
CA ARG A 86 11.65 3.39 11.89
C ARG A 86 10.64 2.66 12.75
N ARG A 87 9.73 1.92 12.14
CA ARG A 87 8.70 1.18 12.88
C ARG A 87 9.28 -0.03 13.60
N MET A 88 10.22 -0.73 12.99
CA MET A 88 10.92 -1.86 13.63
C MET A 88 11.77 -1.42 14.82
N ASP A 89 12.45 -0.27 14.71
CA ASP A 89 13.19 0.33 15.83
C ASP A 89 12.26 0.65 17.01
N LYS A 90 11.10 1.28 16.73
CA LYS A 90 10.06 1.54 17.75
C LYS A 90 9.52 0.28 18.43
N MET A 91 9.39 -0.83 17.69
CA MET A 91 8.86 -2.09 18.20
C MET A 91 9.93 -3.00 18.81
N SER A 92 11.20 -2.58 18.84
CA SER A 92 12.34 -3.43 19.26
C SER A 92 12.36 -4.80 18.54
N ALA A 93 11.82 -4.85 17.32
CA ALA A 93 11.70 -6.08 16.55
C ALA A 93 13.00 -6.33 15.76
N PRO A 94 13.56 -7.56 15.79
CA PRO A 94 14.77 -7.84 15.02
C PRO A 94 14.52 -7.70 13.52
N LEU A 95 15.28 -6.80 12.88
CA LEU A 95 15.26 -6.46 11.43
C LEU A 95 15.38 -7.69 10.51
N LEU A 96 15.90 -8.81 11.00
CA LEU A 96 16.16 -10.03 10.22
C LEU A 96 15.45 -11.26 10.82
N SER A 97 14.31 -11.08 11.48
CA SER A 97 13.53 -12.23 11.93
C SER A 97 13.05 -13.09 10.75
N ASN A 98 13.02 -14.41 10.91
CA ASN A 98 12.54 -15.32 9.85
C ASN A 98 11.12 -14.98 9.37
N ARG A 99 10.26 -14.44 10.25
CA ARG A 99 8.92 -13.99 9.88
C ARG A 99 8.98 -12.76 8.97
N PHE A 100 9.83 -11.80 9.33
CA PHE A 100 10.06 -10.60 8.53
C PHE A 100 10.64 -10.92 7.15
N THR A 101 11.66 -11.78 7.07
CA THR A 101 12.26 -12.19 5.80
C THR A 101 11.24 -12.89 4.90
N LYS A 102 10.39 -13.77 5.46
CA LYS A 102 9.30 -14.41 4.70
C LYS A 102 8.29 -13.39 4.18
N LEU A 103 7.98 -12.38 4.98
CA LEU A 103 7.05 -11.32 4.62
C LEU A 103 7.64 -10.44 3.51
N ALA A 104 8.88 -9.97 3.66
CA ALA A 104 9.59 -9.18 2.65
C ALA A 104 9.77 -9.93 1.32
N VAL A 105 10.09 -11.22 1.36
CA VAL A 105 10.15 -12.07 0.16
C VAL A 105 8.75 -12.28 -0.45
N GLY A 106 7.72 -12.44 0.40
CA GLY A 106 6.32 -12.47 -0.02
C GLY A 106 5.87 -11.16 -0.69
N PHE A 107 6.48 -10.03 -0.34
CA PHE A 107 6.28 -8.73 -0.99
C PHE A 107 6.95 -8.62 -2.36
N LEU A 108 8.17 -9.15 -2.48
CA LEU A 108 8.94 -9.07 -3.72
C LEU A 108 8.22 -9.74 -4.90
N GLY A 109 7.56 -10.89 -4.67
CA GLY A 109 6.87 -11.63 -5.74
C GLY A 109 5.81 -10.81 -6.48
N PRO A 110 4.76 -10.32 -5.80
CA PRO A 110 3.73 -9.49 -6.41
C PRO A 110 4.27 -8.19 -7.00
N MET A 111 5.29 -7.58 -6.38
CA MET A 111 5.93 -6.38 -6.93
C MET A 111 6.66 -6.65 -8.25
N VAL A 112 7.40 -7.76 -8.35
CA VAL A 112 8.05 -8.18 -9.60
C VAL A 112 7.01 -8.48 -10.69
N ILE A 113 5.93 -9.18 -10.34
CA ILE A 113 4.82 -9.47 -11.27
C ILE A 113 4.19 -8.16 -11.75
N LEU A 114 3.97 -7.19 -10.85
CA LEU A 114 3.48 -5.86 -11.20
C LEU A 114 4.40 -5.13 -12.18
N CYS A 115 5.70 -5.11 -11.89
CA CYS A 115 6.68 -4.48 -12.76
C CYS A 115 6.70 -5.12 -14.15
N ILE A 116 6.63 -6.45 -14.23
CA ILE A 116 6.56 -7.19 -15.50
C ILE A 116 5.24 -6.89 -16.23
N MET A 117 4.12 -6.86 -15.52
CA MET A 117 2.82 -6.56 -16.10
C MET A 117 2.78 -5.13 -16.65
N MET A 118 3.29 -4.15 -15.90
CA MET A 118 3.45 -2.77 -16.38
C MET A 118 4.39 -2.70 -17.58
N TYR A 119 5.51 -3.44 -17.58
CA TYR A 119 6.43 -3.51 -18.71
C TYR A 119 5.75 -4.05 -19.98
N TYR A 120 5.00 -5.14 -19.89
CA TYR A 120 4.26 -5.69 -21.03
C TYR A 120 3.16 -4.75 -21.53
N LEU A 121 2.50 -4.03 -20.62
CA LEU A 121 1.49 -3.02 -20.98
C LEU A 121 2.07 -1.80 -21.67
N LEU A 122 3.35 -1.49 -21.41
CA LEU A 122 4.06 -0.44 -22.14
C LEU A 122 4.41 -0.86 -23.56
N GLN A 123 4.44 -2.18 -23.86
CA GLN A 123 4.62 -2.68 -25.24
C GLN A 123 3.31 -2.73 -26.03
N THR A 124 2.16 -2.84 -25.37
CA THR A 124 0.87 -2.68 -26.04
C THR A 124 0.56 -1.20 -26.19
N ASP A 125 0.44 -0.71 -27.42
CA ASP A 125 0.13 0.71 -27.73
C ASP A 125 -1.24 1.19 -27.21
N ILE A 126 -1.98 0.38 -26.45
CA ILE A 126 -3.27 0.72 -25.87
C ILE A 126 -3.08 0.96 -24.35
N PRO A 127 -3.16 2.21 -23.88
CA PRO A 127 -2.95 2.49 -22.47
C PRO A 127 -4.25 2.21 -21.73
N HIS A 128 -4.37 1.07 -21.07
CA HIS A 128 -5.58 0.77 -20.28
C HIS A 128 -5.52 1.49 -18.93
N ALA A 129 -6.24 2.62 -18.83
CA ALA A 129 -6.30 3.44 -17.62
C ALA A 129 -6.71 2.62 -16.38
N GLY A 130 -7.56 1.60 -16.56
CA GLY A 130 -7.99 0.70 -15.48
C GLY A 130 -6.86 -0.11 -14.84
N ILE A 131 -5.76 -0.34 -15.55
CA ILE A 131 -4.64 -1.11 -15.01
C ILE A 131 -3.82 -0.28 -14.03
N TYR A 132 -3.74 1.05 -14.19
CA TYR A 132 -3.11 1.90 -13.19
C TYR A 132 -3.87 1.84 -11.85
N LEU A 133 -5.20 1.80 -11.89
CA LEU A 133 -6.05 1.65 -10.70
C LEU A 133 -5.84 0.29 -10.02
N MET A 134 -5.82 -0.79 -10.80
CA MET A 134 -5.56 -2.15 -10.27
C MET A 134 -4.13 -2.28 -9.72
N ALA A 135 -3.15 -1.70 -10.39
CA ALA A 135 -1.77 -1.69 -9.93
C ALA A 135 -1.64 -0.94 -8.60
N GLY A 136 -2.33 0.20 -8.45
CA GLY A 136 -2.41 0.94 -7.19
C GLY A 136 -3.10 0.17 -6.06
N ALA A 137 -3.99 -0.77 -6.37
CA ALA A 137 -4.68 -1.59 -5.37
C ALA A 137 -3.81 -2.70 -4.77
N VAL A 138 -2.80 -3.18 -5.50
CA VAL A 138 -1.97 -4.31 -5.05
C VAL A 138 -1.27 -3.99 -3.72
N PRO A 139 -0.52 -2.89 -3.54
CA PRO A 139 0.13 -2.62 -2.25
C PRO A 139 -0.89 -2.54 -1.11
N LEU A 140 -2.09 -1.98 -1.35
CA LEU A 140 -3.15 -1.93 -0.35
C LEU A 140 -3.64 -3.34 0.05
N PHE A 141 -3.83 -4.25 -0.91
CA PHE A 141 -4.14 -5.65 -0.59
C PHE A 141 -3.03 -6.29 0.24
N MET A 142 -1.77 -6.01 -0.06
CA MET A 142 -0.66 -6.58 0.68
C MET A 142 -0.61 -6.04 2.11
N TYR A 143 -0.77 -4.73 2.28
CA TYR A 143 -0.83 -4.11 3.60
C TYR A 143 -2.06 -4.54 4.39
N SER A 144 -3.18 -4.83 3.71
CA SER A 144 -4.40 -5.32 4.38
C SER A 144 -4.24 -6.71 4.98
N GLN A 145 -3.41 -7.58 4.37
CA GLN A 145 -3.14 -8.92 4.93
C GLN A 145 -2.27 -8.88 6.18
N ILE A 146 -1.55 -7.79 6.40
CA ILE A 146 -0.43 -7.74 7.33
C ILE A 146 -0.68 -6.77 8.47
N THR A 147 -1.46 -5.73 8.20
CA THR A 147 -1.50 -4.55 9.05
C THR A 147 -2.90 -4.12 9.41
N TYR A 148 -3.69 -3.70 8.42
CA TYR A 148 -4.99 -3.10 8.64
C TYR A 148 -5.99 -3.78 7.71
N SER A 149 -6.77 -4.72 8.23
CA SER A 149 -7.82 -5.41 7.47
C SER A 149 -8.81 -4.43 6.82
N SER A 150 -8.97 -3.23 7.39
CA SER A 150 -9.80 -2.17 6.84
C SER A 150 -9.35 -1.71 5.45
N LEU A 151 -8.04 -1.71 5.15
CA LEU A 151 -7.46 -1.34 3.85
C LEU A 151 -7.96 -2.19 2.69
N MET A 152 -8.52 -3.36 3.00
CA MET A 152 -9.08 -4.26 2.01
C MET A 152 -10.26 -3.60 1.27
N ILE A 153 -11.02 -2.72 1.93
CA ILE A 153 -12.13 -2.00 1.30
C ILE A 153 -11.61 -1.06 0.22
N GLU A 154 -10.59 -0.26 0.51
CA GLU A 154 -9.96 0.67 -0.43
C GLU A 154 -9.32 -0.08 -1.60
N ALA A 155 -8.68 -1.22 -1.35
CA ALA A 155 -8.12 -2.08 -2.38
C ALA A 155 -9.22 -2.61 -3.32
N TRP A 156 -10.36 -3.07 -2.77
CA TRP A 156 -11.52 -3.50 -3.56
C TRP A 156 -12.15 -2.36 -4.35
N VAL A 157 -12.26 -1.16 -3.78
CA VAL A 157 -12.79 0.02 -4.48
C VAL A 157 -11.91 0.39 -5.68
N LEU A 158 -10.59 0.46 -5.50
CA LEU A 158 -9.66 0.71 -6.62
C LEU A 158 -9.73 -0.38 -7.68
N THR A 159 -9.82 -1.65 -7.27
CA THR A 159 -9.95 -2.79 -8.20
C THR A 159 -11.26 -2.72 -9.00
N GLY A 160 -12.38 -2.43 -8.33
CA GLY A 160 -13.69 -2.27 -8.94
C GLY A 160 -13.72 -1.13 -9.95
N MET A 161 -13.17 0.03 -9.60
CA MET A 161 -13.02 1.15 -10.53
C MET A 161 -12.12 0.80 -11.72
N GLY A 162 -11.01 0.11 -11.48
CA GLY A 162 -10.12 -0.38 -12.54
C GLY A 162 -10.84 -1.32 -13.51
N PHE A 163 -11.68 -2.22 -12.99
CA PHE A 163 -12.46 -3.16 -13.80
C PHE A 163 -13.49 -2.43 -14.66
N LEU A 164 -14.19 -1.44 -14.09
CA LEU A 164 -15.11 -0.59 -14.84
C LEU A 164 -14.39 0.17 -15.97
N PHE A 165 -13.18 0.67 -15.73
CA PHE A 165 -12.38 1.36 -16.75
C PHE A 165 -11.95 0.43 -17.89
N ILE A 166 -11.64 -0.84 -17.58
CA ILE A 166 -11.32 -1.86 -18.59
C ILE A 166 -12.55 -2.18 -19.44
N ILE A 167 -13.71 -2.44 -18.83
CA ILE A 167 -14.96 -2.75 -19.54
C ILE A 167 -15.36 -1.59 -20.48
N ASN A 168 -15.25 -0.36 -20.01
CA ASN A 168 -15.57 0.83 -20.80
C ASN A 168 -14.46 1.23 -21.79
N GLN A 169 -13.41 0.42 -21.92
CA GLN A 169 -12.28 0.63 -22.84
C GLN A 169 -11.65 2.03 -22.72
N VAL A 170 -11.59 2.57 -21.50
CA VAL A 170 -11.00 3.89 -21.24
C VAL A 170 -9.51 3.80 -21.50
N SER A 171 -9.11 4.30 -22.68
CA SER A 171 -7.75 4.16 -23.21
C SER A 171 -7.14 5.48 -23.68
N SER A 172 -7.75 6.61 -23.32
CA SER A 172 -7.19 7.92 -23.62
C SER A 172 -6.02 8.26 -22.69
N LEU A 173 -5.09 9.08 -23.18
CA LEU A 173 -4.01 9.66 -22.37
C LEU A 173 -4.57 10.39 -21.13
N GLN A 174 -5.66 11.14 -21.32
CA GLN A 174 -6.38 11.82 -20.25
C GLN A 174 -6.95 10.82 -19.24
N GLY A 175 -7.54 9.71 -19.70
CA GLY A 175 -8.04 8.65 -18.83
C GLY A 175 -6.94 8.03 -17.98
N SER A 176 -5.74 7.83 -18.53
CA SER A 176 -4.59 7.31 -17.80
C SER A 176 -4.09 8.30 -16.74
N ALA A 177 -4.03 9.59 -17.06
CA ALA A 177 -3.66 10.63 -16.10
C ALA A 177 -4.67 10.75 -14.95
N VAL A 178 -5.97 10.74 -15.28
CA VAL A 178 -7.06 10.77 -14.29
C VAL A 178 -7.00 9.53 -13.39
N ALA A 179 -6.78 8.34 -13.96
CA ALA A 179 -6.62 7.11 -13.20
C ALA A 179 -5.43 7.19 -12.23
N GLY A 180 -4.27 7.66 -12.69
CA GLY A 180 -3.10 7.83 -11.82
C GLY A 180 -3.33 8.84 -10.69
N ILE A 181 -3.95 9.98 -10.99
CA ILE A 181 -4.32 10.98 -9.97
C ILE A 181 -5.31 10.39 -8.97
N ALA A 182 -6.31 9.65 -9.44
CA ALA A 182 -7.29 8.98 -8.57
C ALA A 182 -6.63 7.97 -7.63
N VAL A 183 -5.65 7.18 -8.11
CA VAL A 183 -4.84 6.32 -7.24
C VAL A 183 -4.14 7.15 -6.18
N GLY A 184 -3.46 8.23 -6.55
CA GLY A 184 -2.73 9.04 -5.58
C GLY A 184 -3.64 9.70 -4.55
N ILE A 185 -4.83 10.17 -4.94
CA ILE A 185 -5.87 10.66 -4.00
C ILE A 185 -6.31 9.53 -3.06
N ALA A 186 -6.53 8.32 -3.57
CA ALA A 186 -6.89 7.18 -2.74
C ALA A 186 -5.83 6.88 -1.68
N TYR A 187 -4.54 6.91 -2.03
CA TYR A 187 -3.45 6.76 -1.05
C TYR A 187 -3.45 7.86 0.01
N ILE A 188 -3.73 9.11 -0.36
CA ILE A 188 -3.84 10.22 0.60
C ILE A 188 -5.01 9.96 1.58
N LEU A 189 -6.18 9.58 1.05
CA LEU A 189 -7.37 9.26 1.85
C LEU A 189 -7.11 8.06 2.77
N THR A 190 -6.44 7.03 2.27
CA THR A 190 -5.97 5.89 3.06
C THR A 190 -5.05 6.35 4.19
N GLY A 191 -4.12 7.28 3.93
CA GLY A 191 -3.29 7.87 4.98
C GLY A 191 -4.13 8.55 6.06
N PHE A 192 -5.15 9.33 5.70
CA PHE A 192 -6.06 9.92 6.68
C PHE A 192 -6.87 8.86 7.47
N HIS A 193 -7.33 7.81 6.80
CA HIS A 193 -8.05 6.71 7.44
C HIS A 193 -7.16 5.97 8.45
N VAL A 194 -5.93 5.62 8.07
CA VAL A 194 -4.94 5.00 8.96
C VAL A 194 -4.62 5.91 10.14
N HIS A 195 -4.43 7.21 9.89
CA HIS A 195 -4.20 8.18 10.96
C HIS A 195 -5.33 8.20 11.99
N TYR A 196 -6.57 8.18 11.51
CA TYR A 196 -7.75 8.19 12.35
C TYR A 196 -7.84 6.91 13.19
N ILE A 197 -7.60 5.74 12.59
CA ILE A 197 -7.53 4.46 13.31
C ILE A 197 -6.47 4.51 14.40
N GLU A 198 -5.24 4.93 14.08
CA GLU A 198 -4.15 5.03 15.06
C GLU A 198 -4.50 5.99 16.20
N ARG A 199 -5.12 7.13 15.90
CA ARG A 199 -5.52 8.10 16.93
C ARG A 199 -6.62 7.58 17.85
N SER A 200 -7.62 6.87 17.31
CA SER A 200 -8.68 6.26 18.11
C SER A 200 -8.20 5.12 19.01
N ARG A 201 -7.02 4.56 18.74
CA ARG A 201 -6.43 3.47 19.53
C ARG A 201 -5.52 3.96 20.65
N ASN A 202 -4.91 5.14 20.47
CA ASN A 202 -3.95 5.73 21.42
C ASN A 202 -4.59 6.70 22.42
N GLY A 203 -5.88 7.02 22.28
CA GLY A 203 -6.65 7.86 23.20
C GLY A 203 -7.67 7.04 23.98
#